data_AF-A0A537RR27-F1
#
_entry.id   AF-A0A537RR27-F1
#
_cell.length_a   1.000
_cell.length_b   1.000
_cell.length_c   1.000
_cell.angle_alpha   90.00
_cell.angle_beta   90.00
_cell.angle_gamma   90.00
#
_symmetry.space_group_name_H-M   'P 1'
#
loop_
_entity.id
_entity.type
_entity.pdbx_description
1 polymer ?
#
loop_
_entity_poly.entity_id
_entity_poly.type
_entity_poly.pdbx_seq_one_letter_code
_entity_poly.pdbx_strand_id
1 'polypeptide(L)' 'MSHQLHHGDLPEGLAFGSAVAIDTEAMGLNPHRDRLCL' A
#
# COMPACT_ATOMS: atom_id res chain seq x y z
N MET A 1 10.52 -10.30 -9.99
CA MET A 1 9.92 -9.34 -9.04
C MET A 1 8.47 -9.76 -8.80
N SER A 2 8.16 -10.37 -7.66
CA SER A 2 6.83 -10.90 -7.35
C SER A 2 6.13 -10.03 -6.30
N HIS A 3 5.63 -8.87 -6.73
CA HIS A 3 4.70 -8.08 -5.92
C HIS A 3 3.28 -8.39 -6.40
N GLN A 4 2.35 -8.58 -5.47
CA GLN A 4 0.94 -8.82 -5.76
C GLN A 4 0.18 -7.52 -5.51
N LEU A 5 -0.41 -6.96 -6.56
CA LEU A 5 -1.20 -5.74 -6.47
C LEU A 5 -2.66 -6.10 -6.21
N HIS A 6 -3.22 -5.57 -5.13
CA HIS A 6 -4.64 -5.66 -4.82
C HIS A 6 -5.32 -4.34 -5.18
N HIS A 7 -6.36 -4.38 -6.01
CA HIS A 7 -7.15 -3.21 -6.38
C HIS A 7 -8.38 -3.12 -5.47
N GLY A 8 -8.57 -1.97 -4.82
CA GLY A 8 -9.62 -1.80 -3.81
C GLY A 8 -9.13 -2.31 -2.46
N ASP A 9 -9.89 -3.21 -1.85
CA ASP A 9 -9.57 -3.80 -0.55
C ASP A 9 -8.67 -5.04 -0.67
N LEU A 10 -8.12 -5.43 0.47
CA LEU A 10 -7.40 -6.69 0.62
C LEU A 10 -8.37 -7.88 0.61
N PRO A 11 -7.92 -9.08 0.18
CA PRO A 11 -8.75 -10.27 0.21
C PRO A 11 -9.25 -10.62 1.61
N GLU A 12 -10.46 -11.16 1.67
CA GLU A 12 -10.97 -11.75 2.91
C GLU A 12 -10.06 -12.90 3.37
N GLY A 13 -9.79 -12.97 4.68
CA GLY A 13 -8.96 -14.03 5.26
C GLY A 13 -7.45 -13.87 5.06
N LEU A 14 -6.97 -12.74 4.53
CA LEU A 14 -5.54 -12.44 4.46
C LEU A 14 -4.93 -12.41 5.86
N ALA A 15 -3.88 -13.21 6.08
CA ALA A 15 -3.18 -13.31 7.37
C ALA A 15 -1.75 -12.78 7.26
N PHE A 16 -1.39 -11.84 8.14
CA PHE A 16 -0.07 -11.21 8.17
C PHE A 16 0.92 -11.83 9.17
N GLY A 17 0.47 -12.79 9.99
CA GLY A 17 1.29 -13.38 11.05
C GLY A 17 1.35 -12.50 12.30
N SER A 18 2.52 -12.41 12.94
CA SER A 18 2.69 -11.70 14.22
C SER A 18 2.88 -10.19 14.08
N ALA A 19 3.33 -9.71 12.92
CA ALA A 19 3.55 -8.28 12.65
C ALA A 19 3.59 -8.01 11.14
N VAL A 20 3.20 -6.80 10.74
CA VAL A 20 3.26 -6.32 9.35
C VAL A 20 3.75 -4.88 9.31
N ALA A 21 4.59 -4.58 8.32
CA ALA A 21 4.98 -3.21 8.00
C ALA A 21 3.99 -2.64 6.98
N ILE A 22 3.43 -1.48 7.29
CA ILE A 22 2.49 -0.77 6.42
C ILE A 22 3.09 0.59 6.15
N ASP A 23 3.20 0.92 4.86
CA ASP A 23 3.54 2.26 4.41
C ASP A 23 2.31 2.85 3.69
N THR A 24 1.83 3.98 4.18
CA THR A 24 0.66 4.68 3.64
C THR A 24 1.03 6.03 3.03
N GLU A 25 2.31 6.43 3.06
CA GLU A 25 2.71 7.80 2.69
C GLU A 25 2.42 8.14 1.22
N ALA A 26 2.39 7.11 0.36
CA ALA A 26 2.04 7.24 -1.05
C ALA A 26 0.54 7.04 -1.36
N MET A 27 -0.29 6.67 -0.38
CA MET A 27 -1.71 6.37 -0.64
C MET A 27 -2.47 7.63 -1.07
N GLY A 28 -3.17 7.53 -2.21
CA GLY A 28 -4.03 8.61 -2.71
C GLY A 28 -3.29 9.81 -3.31
N LEU A 29 -1.96 9.79 -3.35
CA LEU A 29 -1.19 10.81 -4.03
C LEU A 29 -1.40 10.72 -5.53
N ASN A 30 -1.52 11.88 -6.17
CA ASN A 30 -1.25 12.04 -7.58
C ASN A 30 0.22 12.46 -7.74
N PRO A 31 1.13 11.55 -8.14
CA PRO A 31 2.57 11.86 -8.17
C PRO A 31 2.96 12.99 -9.12
N HIS A 32 2.08 13.34 -10.06
CA HIS A 32 2.30 14.46 -10.99
C HIS A 32 1.88 15.81 -10.41
N ARG A 33 1.03 15.83 -9.38
CA ARG A 33 0.49 17.05 -8.75
C ARG A 33 0.99 17.24 -7.32
N ASP A 34 0.97 16.15 -6.56
CA ASP A 34 1.22 16.13 -5.14
C ASP A 34 2.71 15.86 -4.91
N ARG A 35 3.42 16.85 -4.35
CA ARG A 35 4.82 16.70 -3.98
C ARG A 35 4.89 15.95 -2.67
N LEU A 36 5.54 14.78 -2.69
CA LEU A 36 6.08 14.17 -1.49
C LEU A 36 7.21 15.06 -0.98
N CYS A 37 6.89 15.91 0.00
CA CYS A 37 7.91 16.56 0.80
C CYS A 37 8.38 15.55 1.85
N LEU A 38 9.44 14.83 1.51
CA LEU A 38 10.23 13.99 2.42
C LEU A 38 10.95 14.86 3.46
#